data_AF-D9S6Z1-F1
#
_entry.id   AF-D9S6Z1-F1
#
_cell.length_a   1.000
_cell.length_b   1.000
_cell.length_c   1.000
_cell.angle_alpha   90.00
_cell.angle_beta   90.00
_cell.angle_gamma   90.00
#
_symmetry.space_group_name_H-M   'P 1'
#
loop_
_entity.id
_entity.type
_entity.pdbx_description
1 polymer ?
#
loop_
_entity_poly.entity_id
_entity_poly.type
_entity_poly.pdbx_seq_one_letter_code
_entity_poly.pdbx_strand_id
1 'polypeptide(L)'
;MIPEFYRDLSQDPQMKALWHYVFRTNGDRKPIKTPDGKPHKLDFTWKDMFPNENGHIEVEIGSGKGNFMTDYAEKHPDYFIMGSEWDFTWAAFAHERMEKRGIVAQGNAAMLRGDVFYFLRDAVKDNTVDAFHMYFPDPWPKERHHKNRLLRPDFLDEVARCLKPGKRIFYWGTDHKEYNEIALETFDAYPTCKVLVRNTAEPTEGITTGFERKYRKEGRPIYRSIIEFEK
;
A
#
# COMPACT_ATOMS: atom_id res chain seq x y z
N MET A 1 -24.00 3.06 -9.40
CA MET A 1 -22.79 2.53 -10.06
C MET A 1 -21.72 3.60 -9.99
N ILE A 2 -20.55 3.29 -9.43
CA ILE A 2 -19.42 4.23 -9.41
C ILE A 2 -18.88 4.31 -10.86
N PRO A 3 -18.65 5.50 -11.44
CA PRO A 3 -18.13 5.60 -12.80
C PRO A 3 -16.72 5.00 -12.90
N GLU A 4 -16.48 4.24 -13.96
CA GLU A 4 -15.17 3.68 -14.29
C GLU A 4 -14.42 4.57 -15.29
N PHE A 5 -13.10 4.62 -15.16
CA PHE A 5 -12.24 5.53 -15.92
C PHE A 5 -10.98 4.82 -16.42
N TYR A 6 -10.48 5.28 -17.57
CA TYR A 6 -9.15 4.90 -18.02
C TYR A 6 -8.08 5.48 -17.09
N ARG A 7 -7.07 4.65 -16.82
CA ARG A 7 -5.87 5.03 -16.07
C ARG A 7 -4.64 4.58 -16.82
N ASP A 8 -3.61 5.39 -16.77
CA ASP A 8 -2.30 5.08 -17.32
C ASP A 8 -1.35 4.76 -16.17
N LEU A 9 -0.48 3.77 -16.40
CA LEU A 9 0.64 3.44 -15.53
C LEU A 9 1.93 3.80 -16.27
N SER A 10 2.73 4.69 -15.71
CA SER A 10 4.00 5.12 -16.31
C SER A 10 5.06 5.41 -15.27
N GLN A 11 6.32 5.13 -15.60
CA GLN A 11 7.46 5.54 -14.79
C GLN A 11 7.70 7.05 -14.95
N ASP A 12 8.05 7.72 -13.86
CA ASP A 12 8.44 9.14 -13.89
C ASP A 12 9.75 9.31 -14.69
N PRO A 13 9.84 10.29 -15.61
CA PRO A 13 11.00 10.47 -16.46
C PRO A 13 12.26 10.95 -15.71
N GLN A 14 12.10 11.55 -14.53
CA GLN A 14 13.22 12.07 -13.72
C GLN A 14 13.43 11.23 -12.47
N MET A 15 12.35 10.82 -11.81
CA MET A 15 12.37 10.03 -10.59
C MET A 15 12.22 8.53 -10.90
N LYS A 16 13.33 7.86 -11.23
CA LYS A 16 13.31 6.46 -11.74
C LYS A 16 12.60 5.43 -10.85
N ALA A 17 12.51 5.65 -9.54
CA ALA A 17 11.77 4.76 -8.64
C ALA A 17 10.38 5.30 -8.29
N LEU A 18 9.82 6.20 -9.08
CA LEU A 18 8.46 6.71 -8.96
C LEU A 18 7.65 6.32 -10.19
N TRP A 19 6.48 5.76 -9.95
CA TRP A 19 5.49 5.40 -10.95
C TRP A 19 4.22 6.21 -10.75
N HIS A 20 3.56 6.59 -11.82
CA HIS A 20 2.29 7.30 -11.81
C HIS A 20 1.19 6.35 -12.26
N TYR A 21 0.18 6.19 -11.42
CA TYR A 21 -1.07 5.53 -11.74
C TYR A 21 -2.21 6.54 -11.67
N VAL A 22 -2.45 7.21 -12.80
CA VAL A 22 -3.28 8.40 -12.88
C VAL A 22 -4.36 8.25 -13.94
N PHE A 23 -5.45 9.00 -13.81
CA PHE A 23 -6.49 9.04 -14.84
C PHE A 23 -5.94 9.53 -16.17
N ARG A 24 -6.34 8.87 -17.26
CA ARG A 24 -6.11 9.37 -18.61
C ARG A 24 -6.99 10.60 -18.83
N THR A 25 -6.43 11.65 -19.43
CA THR A 25 -7.15 12.87 -19.78
C THR A 25 -6.85 13.31 -21.22
N ASN A 26 -7.78 14.06 -21.83
CA ASN A 26 -7.64 14.59 -23.19
C ASN A 26 -7.03 16.01 -23.22
N GLY A 27 -6.09 16.31 -22.33
CA GLY A 27 -5.49 17.65 -22.21
C GLY A 27 -6.24 18.62 -21.27
N ASP A 28 -7.52 18.36 -20.98
CA ASP A 28 -8.22 18.95 -19.84
C ASP A 28 -8.00 18.12 -18.57
N ARG A 29 -8.24 18.67 -17.37
CA ARG A 29 -8.14 17.92 -16.10
C ARG A 29 -9.29 16.92 -15.86
N LYS A 30 -10.07 16.57 -16.90
CA LYS A 30 -11.23 15.67 -16.80
C LYS A 30 -10.85 14.22 -17.13
N PRO A 31 -11.08 13.27 -16.21
CA PRO A 31 -10.88 11.85 -16.47
C PRO A 31 -11.77 11.31 -17.59
N ILE A 32 -11.22 10.43 -18.43
CA ILE A 32 -11.97 9.75 -19.51
C ILE A 32 -12.65 8.50 -18.95
N LYS A 33 -13.98 8.40 -19.12
CA LYS A 33 -14.76 7.24 -18.69
C LYS A 33 -14.55 6.04 -19.63
N THR A 34 -14.64 4.82 -19.08
CA THR A 34 -14.70 3.62 -19.93
C THR A 34 -16.08 3.55 -20.63
N PRO A 35 -16.15 3.27 -21.94
CA PRO A 35 -17.42 3.28 -22.68
C PRO A 35 -18.42 2.22 -22.21
N ASP A 36 -17.93 1.08 -21.73
CA ASP A 36 -18.71 -0.05 -21.25
C ASP A 36 -18.98 -0.01 -19.73
N GLY A 37 -18.48 1.02 -19.03
CA GLY A 37 -18.60 1.17 -17.59
C GLY A 37 -17.87 0.08 -16.79
N LYS A 38 -16.93 -0.65 -17.41
CA LYS A 38 -16.13 -1.69 -16.75
C LYS A 38 -14.76 -1.16 -16.33
N PRO A 39 -14.10 -1.80 -15.34
CA PRO A 39 -12.73 -1.47 -14.96
C PRO A 39 -11.74 -1.57 -16.13
N HIS A 40 -10.84 -0.60 -16.25
CA HIS A 40 -9.75 -0.63 -17.23
C HIS A 40 -8.60 -1.51 -16.74
N LYS A 41 -8.58 -2.79 -17.15
CA LYS A 41 -7.49 -3.71 -16.80
C LYS A 41 -6.21 -3.36 -17.55
N LEU A 42 -5.09 -3.34 -16.82
CA LEU A 42 -3.75 -3.16 -17.36
C LEU A 42 -3.02 -4.50 -17.40
N ASP A 43 -2.21 -4.73 -18.44
CA ASP A 43 -1.26 -5.84 -18.44
C ASP A 43 0.03 -5.39 -17.73
N PHE A 44 0.00 -5.45 -16.40
CA PHE A 44 1.14 -5.13 -15.54
C PHE A 44 1.72 -6.41 -14.95
N THR A 45 3.04 -6.42 -14.80
CA THR A 45 3.79 -7.39 -14.01
C THR A 45 4.77 -6.67 -13.09
N TRP A 46 5.14 -7.30 -11.98
CA TRP A 46 6.13 -6.72 -11.09
C TRP A 46 7.49 -6.53 -11.74
N LYS A 47 7.81 -7.27 -12.82
CA LYS A 47 9.02 -7.04 -13.63
C LYS A 47 9.06 -5.71 -14.35
N ASP A 48 7.91 -5.12 -14.64
CA ASP A 48 7.85 -3.79 -15.23
C ASP A 48 8.38 -2.74 -14.25
N MET A 49 8.06 -2.90 -12.96
CA MET A 49 8.51 -2.02 -11.87
C MET A 49 9.89 -2.39 -11.31
N PHE A 50 10.16 -3.69 -11.21
CA PHE A 50 11.34 -4.30 -10.61
C PHE A 50 11.95 -5.33 -11.58
N PRO A 51 12.77 -4.90 -12.56
CA PRO A 51 13.30 -5.82 -13.58
C PRO A 51 14.09 -7.01 -13.04
N ASN A 52 14.67 -6.87 -11.84
CA ASN A 52 15.49 -7.87 -11.17
C ASN A 52 14.75 -8.62 -10.05
N GLU A 53 13.42 -8.51 -9.98
CA GLU A 53 12.64 -9.21 -8.96
C GLU A 53 12.83 -10.73 -9.00
N ASN A 54 12.84 -11.35 -7.81
CA ASN A 54 13.11 -12.78 -7.60
C ASN A 54 11.83 -13.56 -7.22
N GLY A 55 10.68 -12.94 -7.37
CA GLY A 55 9.37 -13.43 -6.98
C GLY A 55 8.85 -12.80 -5.69
N HIS A 56 9.68 -12.32 -4.75
CA HIS A 56 9.20 -11.85 -3.45
C HIS A 56 8.77 -10.37 -3.48
N ILE A 57 7.46 -10.12 -3.46
CA ILE A 57 6.89 -8.76 -3.59
C ILE A 57 6.10 -8.37 -2.35
N GLU A 58 6.33 -7.16 -1.85
CA GLU A 58 5.56 -6.59 -0.75
C GLU A 58 5.00 -5.21 -1.11
N VAL A 59 3.93 -4.80 -0.44
CA VAL A 59 3.25 -3.52 -0.70
C VAL A 59 3.04 -2.74 0.60
N GLU A 60 3.59 -1.53 0.68
CA GLU A 60 3.26 -0.55 1.72
C GLU A 60 2.11 0.36 1.24
N ILE A 61 0.98 0.34 1.96
CA ILE A 61 -0.20 1.16 1.71
C ILE A 61 -0.10 2.46 2.50
N GLY A 62 -0.08 3.59 1.79
CA GLY A 62 0.04 4.91 2.40
C GLY A 62 1.42 5.16 3.02
N SER A 63 2.48 4.96 2.23
CA SER A 63 3.87 5.03 2.71
C SER A 63 4.31 6.45 3.11
N GLY A 64 3.53 7.48 2.76
CA GLY A 64 3.83 8.87 3.05
C GLY A 64 5.18 9.27 2.46
N LYS A 65 6.14 9.60 3.33
CA LYS A 65 7.51 9.97 2.93
C LYS A 65 8.46 8.76 2.80
N GLY A 66 7.92 7.55 2.68
CA GLY A 66 8.68 6.32 2.45
C GLY A 66 9.64 5.92 3.57
N ASN A 67 9.38 6.33 4.83
CA ASN A 67 10.30 6.05 5.93
C ASN A 67 10.45 4.54 6.18
N PHE A 68 9.33 3.82 6.29
CA PHE A 68 9.35 2.38 6.56
C PHE A 68 9.91 1.61 5.37
N MET A 69 9.33 1.74 4.18
CA MET A 69 9.82 0.99 3.01
C MET A 69 11.31 1.25 2.69
N THR A 70 11.84 2.45 2.92
CA THR A 70 13.27 2.71 2.67
C THR A 70 14.15 1.94 3.66
N ASP A 71 13.83 2.02 4.96
CA ASP A 71 14.57 1.31 6.00
C ASP A 71 14.37 -0.22 5.86
N TYR A 72 13.20 -0.66 5.39
CA TYR A 72 12.86 -2.06 5.14
C TYR A 72 13.60 -2.64 3.93
N ALA A 73 13.65 -1.92 2.81
CA ALA A 73 14.36 -2.31 1.60
C ALA A 73 15.89 -2.36 1.79
N GLU A 74 16.43 -1.48 2.65
CA GLU A 74 17.85 -1.52 3.04
C GLU A 74 18.16 -2.77 3.86
N LYS A 75 17.26 -3.17 4.77
CA LYS A 75 17.41 -4.34 5.62
C LYS A 75 17.20 -5.66 4.85
N HIS A 76 16.36 -5.64 3.82
CA HIS A 76 15.97 -6.81 3.03
C HIS A 76 16.27 -6.61 1.55
N PRO A 77 17.54 -6.76 1.12
CA PRO A 77 17.92 -6.57 -0.28
C PRO A 77 17.26 -7.55 -1.25
N ASP A 78 16.82 -8.71 -0.75
CA ASP A 78 16.15 -9.74 -1.54
C ASP A 78 14.62 -9.54 -1.64
N TYR A 79 14.05 -8.56 -0.93
CA TYR A 79 12.61 -8.27 -0.98
C TYR A 79 12.35 -7.02 -1.81
N PHE A 80 11.31 -7.07 -2.64
CA PHE A 80 10.93 -5.96 -3.51
C PHE A 80 9.66 -5.31 -2.99
N ILE A 81 9.77 -4.05 -2.53
CA ILE A 81 8.66 -3.36 -1.89
C ILE A 81 8.16 -2.16 -2.69
N MET A 82 6.86 -2.14 -2.98
CA MET A 82 6.21 -0.99 -3.59
C MET A 82 5.45 -0.19 -2.53
N GLY A 83 5.78 1.09 -2.36
CA GLY A 83 5.03 2.01 -1.51
C GLY A 83 4.00 2.79 -2.30
N SER A 84 2.75 2.82 -1.85
CA SER A 84 1.70 3.61 -2.48
C SER A 84 1.43 4.90 -1.71
N GLU A 85 1.27 5.99 -2.45
CA GLU A 85 0.94 7.31 -1.92
C GLU A 85 0.11 8.07 -2.96
N TRP A 86 -0.99 8.71 -2.59
CA TRP A 86 -1.83 9.39 -3.58
C TRP A 86 -1.29 10.80 -3.93
N ASP A 87 -0.62 11.45 -2.97
CA ASP A 87 -0.06 12.79 -3.16
C ASP A 87 1.33 12.75 -3.81
N PHE A 88 1.49 13.48 -4.92
CA PHE A 88 2.75 13.55 -5.66
C PHE A 88 3.91 14.08 -4.82
N THR A 89 3.68 15.09 -3.98
CA THR A 89 4.71 15.73 -3.17
C THR A 89 5.29 14.73 -2.17
N TRP A 90 4.43 13.93 -1.53
CA TRP A 90 4.85 12.93 -0.56
C TRP A 90 5.58 11.77 -1.24
N ALA A 91 5.06 11.31 -2.38
CA ALA A 91 5.73 10.30 -3.20
C ALA A 91 7.11 10.75 -3.71
N ALA A 92 7.25 12.03 -4.10
CA ALA A 92 8.54 12.61 -4.49
C ALA A 92 9.52 12.68 -3.31
N PHE A 93 9.06 13.06 -2.11
CA PHE A 93 9.91 13.00 -0.91
C PHE A 93 10.35 11.57 -0.56
N ALA A 94 9.48 10.57 -0.77
CA ALA A 94 9.82 9.17 -0.60
C ALA A 94 10.89 8.73 -1.62
N HIS A 95 10.75 9.10 -2.89
CA HIS A 95 11.77 8.87 -3.92
C HIS A 95 13.12 9.50 -3.55
N GLU A 96 13.14 10.80 -3.20
CA GLU A 96 14.37 11.51 -2.82
C GLU A 96 15.06 10.84 -1.62
N ARG A 97 14.26 10.32 -0.66
CA ARG A 97 14.78 9.55 0.47
C ARG A 97 15.44 8.25 0.02
N MET A 98 14.78 7.49 -0.84
CA MET A 98 15.35 6.25 -1.40
C MET A 98 16.63 6.52 -2.18
N GLU A 99 16.67 7.60 -2.96
CA GLU A 99 17.85 8.00 -3.75
C GLU A 99 19.03 8.33 -2.84
N LYS A 100 18.82 9.15 -1.80
CA LYS A 100 19.83 9.49 -0.79
C LYS A 100 20.38 8.29 -0.03
N ARG A 101 19.59 7.22 0.09
CA ARG A 101 19.97 5.97 0.78
C ARG A 101 20.52 4.91 -0.18
N GLY A 102 20.65 5.20 -1.47
CA GLY A 102 21.14 4.25 -2.48
C GLY A 102 20.13 3.17 -2.89
N ILE A 103 18.89 3.23 -2.37
CA ILE A 103 17.85 2.23 -2.64
C ILE A 103 17.38 2.28 -4.10
N VAL A 104 17.36 3.46 -4.72
CA VAL A 104 17.05 3.58 -6.16
C VAL A 104 18.09 2.83 -7.01
N ALA A 105 19.35 2.86 -6.62
CA ALA A 105 20.41 2.13 -7.32
C ALA A 105 20.35 0.62 -7.03
N GLN A 106 19.96 0.22 -5.82
CA GLN A 106 19.69 -1.17 -5.45
C GLN A 106 18.50 -1.76 -6.22
N GLY A 107 17.47 -0.94 -6.47
CA GLY A 107 16.35 -1.29 -7.35
C GLY A 107 15.29 -2.20 -6.73
N ASN A 108 15.28 -2.38 -5.41
CA ASN A 108 14.32 -3.22 -4.69
C ASN A 108 13.19 -2.44 -3.98
N ALA A 109 13.07 -1.13 -4.24
CA ALA A 109 11.93 -0.36 -3.78
C ALA A 109 11.49 0.69 -4.81
N ALA A 110 10.18 0.89 -4.92
CA ALA A 110 9.58 1.87 -5.82
C ALA A 110 8.31 2.47 -5.22
N MET A 111 8.02 3.71 -5.58
CA MET A 111 6.80 4.42 -5.23
C MET A 111 5.77 4.32 -6.34
N LEU A 112 4.52 4.07 -5.98
CA LEU A 112 3.35 4.23 -6.83
C LEU A 112 2.57 5.46 -6.36
N ARG A 113 2.53 6.49 -7.20
CA ARG A 113 1.64 7.62 -7.02
C ARG A 113 0.28 7.31 -7.62
N GLY A 114 -0.74 7.12 -6.78
CA GLY A 114 -2.11 6.86 -7.25
C GLY A 114 -3.00 6.24 -6.20
N ASP A 115 -4.24 5.92 -6.59
CA ASP A 115 -5.17 5.20 -5.74
C ASP A 115 -4.83 3.70 -5.76
N VAL A 116 -4.34 3.21 -4.62
CA VAL A 116 -3.88 1.83 -4.46
C VAL A 116 -5.00 0.81 -4.64
N PHE A 117 -6.25 1.12 -4.26
CA PHE A 117 -7.35 0.17 -4.43
C PHE A 117 -7.57 -0.14 -5.91
N TYR A 118 -7.61 0.90 -6.74
CA TYR A 118 -7.74 0.72 -8.19
C TYR A 118 -6.50 0.08 -8.80
N PHE A 119 -5.30 0.40 -8.31
CA PHE A 119 -4.08 -0.25 -8.81
C PHE A 119 -4.08 -1.76 -8.53
N LEU A 120 -4.39 -2.16 -7.29
CA LEU A 120 -4.52 -3.57 -6.94
C LEU A 120 -5.57 -4.23 -7.82
N ARG A 121 -6.79 -3.67 -7.86
CA ARG A 121 -7.91 -4.21 -8.63
C ARG A 121 -7.59 -4.35 -10.12
N ASP A 122 -7.01 -3.33 -10.73
CA ASP A 122 -7.00 -3.19 -12.19
C ASP A 122 -5.65 -3.52 -12.84
N ALA A 123 -4.55 -3.51 -12.10
CA ALA A 123 -3.21 -3.78 -12.63
C ALA A 123 -2.56 -5.02 -12.01
N VAL A 124 -2.71 -5.24 -10.70
CA VAL A 124 -1.99 -6.33 -10.02
C VAL A 124 -2.64 -7.68 -10.33
N LYS A 125 -1.84 -8.61 -10.86
CA LYS A 125 -2.25 -9.98 -11.14
C LYS A 125 -2.45 -10.77 -9.84
N ASP A 126 -3.39 -11.70 -9.88
CA ASP A 126 -3.66 -12.61 -8.78
C ASP A 126 -2.40 -13.37 -8.36
N ASN A 127 -2.26 -13.67 -7.08
CA ASN A 127 -1.19 -14.52 -6.56
C ASN A 127 0.23 -14.00 -6.83
N THR A 128 0.45 -12.69 -6.72
CA THR A 128 1.77 -12.09 -7.00
C THR A 128 2.39 -11.34 -5.82
N VAL A 129 1.66 -11.13 -4.73
CA VAL A 129 2.13 -10.39 -3.54
C VAL A 129 2.34 -11.33 -2.36
N ASP A 130 3.41 -11.13 -1.60
CA ASP A 130 3.78 -11.89 -0.40
C ASP A 130 3.34 -11.20 0.89
N ALA A 131 3.42 -9.87 0.97
CA ALA A 131 2.94 -9.17 2.16
C ALA A 131 2.38 -7.79 1.87
N PHE A 132 1.48 -7.35 2.75
CA PHE A 132 0.98 -5.99 2.80
C PHE A 132 1.35 -5.33 4.12
N HIS A 133 1.65 -4.04 4.06
CA HIS A 133 1.91 -3.20 5.22
C HIS A 133 0.97 -2.00 5.16
N MET A 134 0.24 -1.73 6.22
CA MET A 134 -0.59 -0.52 6.33
C MET A 134 -0.44 0.07 7.73
N TYR A 135 0.17 1.25 7.80
CA TYR A 135 0.52 1.88 9.05
C TYR A 135 -0.03 3.31 9.12
N PHE A 136 -0.75 3.61 10.18
CA PHE A 136 -1.33 4.92 10.49
C PHE A 136 -2.17 5.52 9.35
N PRO A 137 -3.06 4.74 8.69
CA PRO A 137 -3.95 5.30 7.68
C PRO A 137 -4.92 6.31 8.31
N ASP A 138 -5.41 7.24 7.50
CA ASP A 138 -6.34 8.28 7.94
C ASP A 138 -7.56 7.70 8.67
N PRO A 139 -7.79 8.07 9.95
CA PRO A 139 -8.83 7.44 10.75
C PRO A 139 -10.24 7.92 10.45
N TRP A 140 -10.38 9.06 9.77
CA TRP A 140 -11.65 9.71 9.47
C TRP A 140 -12.59 9.77 10.69
N PRO A 141 -12.27 10.54 11.74
CA PRO A 141 -12.89 10.42 13.07
C PRO A 141 -14.37 10.84 13.15
N LYS A 142 -14.94 11.36 12.06
CA LYS A 142 -16.37 11.70 11.99
C LYS A 142 -17.09 10.53 11.34
N GLU A 143 -18.14 10.02 11.99
CA GLU A 143 -18.91 8.85 11.53
C GLU A 143 -19.33 8.92 10.06
N ARG A 144 -19.83 10.09 9.61
CA ARG A 144 -20.19 10.34 8.20
C ARG A 144 -19.03 10.17 7.19
N HIS A 145 -17.80 10.11 7.66
CA HIS A 145 -16.58 9.91 6.86
C HIS A 145 -15.99 8.49 7.03
N HIS A 146 -16.58 7.60 7.84
CA HIS A 146 -16.08 6.21 7.96
C HIS A 146 -16.10 5.48 6.61
N LYS A 147 -17.03 5.87 5.73
CA LYS A 147 -17.07 5.49 4.30
C LYS A 147 -15.89 6.00 3.46
N ASN A 148 -14.87 6.61 4.05
CA ASN A 148 -13.59 6.96 3.42
C ASN A 148 -12.41 6.14 3.97
N ARG A 149 -12.61 5.33 5.02
CA ARG A 149 -11.58 4.42 5.54
C ARG A 149 -11.26 3.35 4.49
N LEU A 150 -9.97 3.14 4.19
CA LEU A 150 -9.58 2.21 3.13
C LEU A 150 -9.86 0.76 3.51
N LEU A 151 -9.64 0.39 4.78
CA LEU A 151 -9.84 -0.98 5.24
C LEU A 151 -11.32 -1.32 5.35
N ARG A 152 -11.81 -2.08 4.39
CA ARG A 152 -13.18 -2.56 4.24
C ARG A 152 -13.19 -3.93 3.55
N PRO A 153 -14.32 -4.66 3.56
CA PRO A 153 -14.40 -5.97 2.94
C PRO A 153 -13.99 -6.00 1.46
N ASP A 154 -14.42 -5.02 0.67
CA ASP A 154 -14.06 -4.91 -0.76
C ASP A 154 -12.57 -4.67 -0.99
N PHE A 155 -11.92 -3.89 -0.11
CA PHE A 155 -10.46 -3.76 -0.12
C PHE A 155 -9.76 -5.07 0.26
N LEU A 156 -10.30 -5.81 1.23
CA LEU A 156 -9.76 -7.11 1.63
C LEU A 156 -9.89 -8.18 0.53
N ASP A 157 -10.94 -8.12 -0.29
CA ASP A 157 -11.08 -8.96 -1.47
C ASP A 157 -9.93 -8.76 -2.45
N GLU A 158 -9.53 -7.51 -2.71
CA GLU A 158 -8.40 -7.21 -3.58
C GLU A 158 -7.06 -7.60 -2.97
N VAL A 159 -6.88 -7.39 -1.66
CA VAL A 159 -5.70 -7.88 -0.91
C VAL A 159 -5.58 -9.40 -1.03
N ALA A 160 -6.64 -10.14 -0.68
CA ALA A 160 -6.66 -11.59 -0.73
C ALA A 160 -6.43 -12.13 -2.15
N ARG A 161 -7.01 -11.47 -3.17
CA ARG A 161 -6.78 -11.82 -4.58
C ARG A 161 -5.31 -11.63 -4.98
N CYS A 162 -4.68 -10.52 -4.60
CA CYS A 162 -3.29 -10.23 -4.93
C CYS A 162 -2.30 -11.14 -4.19
N LEU A 163 -2.61 -11.54 -2.96
CA LEU A 163 -1.76 -12.42 -2.16
C LEU A 163 -1.57 -13.79 -2.82
N LYS A 164 -0.33 -14.29 -2.77
CA LYS A 164 0.03 -15.64 -3.18
C LYS A 164 -0.66 -16.70 -2.32
N PRO A 165 -0.87 -17.93 -2.85
CA PRO A 165 -1.45 -19.03 -2.10
C PRO A 165 -0.65 -19.41 -0.85
N GLY A 166 -1.35 -20.01 0.12
CA GLY A 166 -0.82 -20.36 1.42
C GLY A 166 -0.93 -19.21 2.43
N LYS A 167 -0.11 -19.27 3.48
CA LYS A 167 -0.11 -18.28 4.57
C LYS A 167 0.64 -17.04 4.12
N ARG A 168 -0.02 -15.89 4.10
CA ARG A 168 0.58 -14.58 3.80
C ARG A 168 0.19 -13.54 4.84
N ILE A 169 1.01 -12.50 4.97
CA ILE A 169 0.92 -11.59 6.11
C ILE A 169 0.44 -10.21 5.67
N PHE A 170 -0.48 -9.66 6.47
CA PHE A 170 -0.85 -8.26 6.47
C PHE A 170 -0.43 -7.64 7.81
N TYR A 171 0.47 -6.67 7.76
CA TYR A 171 0.90 -5.90 8.91
C TYR A 171 0.01 -4.66 9.06
N TRP A 172 -0.63 -4.55 10.22
CA TRP A 172 -1.51 -3.44 10.55
C TRP A 172 -0.90 -2.60 11.68
N GLY A 173 -1.01 -1.28 11.58
CA GLY A 173 -0.75 -0.40 12.69
C GLY A 173 -1.53 0.90 12.63
N THR A 174 -1.92 1.44 13.78
CA THR A 174 -2.56 2.75 13.92
C THR A 174 -2.38 3.27 15.34
N ASP A 175 -2.56 4.56 15.56
CA ASP A 175 -2.63 5.16 16.89
C ASP A 175 -4.09 5.47 17.31
N HIS A 176 -5.05 5.26 16.40
CA HIS A 176 -6.45 5.59 16.62
C HIS A 176 -7.25 4.38 17.12
N LYS A 177 -7.62 4.38 18.41
CA LYS A 177 -8.28 3.26 19.09
C LYS A 177 -9.52 2.73 18.35
N GLU A 178 -10.48 3.60 18.05
CA GLU A 178 -11.73 3.20 17.40
C GLU A 178 -11.50 2.64 15.97
N TYR A 179 -10.50 3.16 15.27
CA TYR A 179 -10.20 2.64 13.93
C TYR A 179 -9.52 1.28 14.04
N ASN A 180 -8.67 1.08 15.05
CA ASN A 180 -8.09 -0.21 15.35
C ASN A 180 -9.15 -1.27 15.69
N GLU A 181 -10.15 -0.92 16.49
CA GLU A 181 -11.26 -1.81 16.86
C GLU A 181 -12.03 -2.24 15.60
N ILE A 182 -12.47 -1.27 14.79
CA ILE A 182 -13.20 -1.53 13.54
C ILE A 182 -12.35 -2.30 12.52
N ALA A 183 -11.05 -2.01 12.46
CA ALA A 183 -10.12 -2.73 11.60
C ALA A 183 -10.03 -4.21 11.99
N LEU A 184 -9.84 -4.49 13.27
CA LEU A 184 -9.75 -5.86 13.78
C LEU A 184 -11.07 -6.61 13.65
N GLU A 185 -12.22 -5.96 13.86
CA GLU A 185 -13.54 -6.54 13.57
C GLU A 185 -13.68 -6.91 12.09
N THR A 186 -13.20 -6.05 11.19
CA THR A 186 -13.22 -6.30 9.74
C THR A 186 -12.33 -7.50 9.38
N PHE A 187 -11.14 -7.61 9.97
CA PHE A 187 -10.26 -8.77 9.77
C PHE A 187 -10.85 -10.04 10.37
N ASP A 188 -11.39 -10.00 11.58
CA ASP A 188 -11.98 -11.15 12.27
C ASP A 188 -13.22 -11.69 11.52
N ALA A 189 -13.95 -10.82 10.83
CA ALA A 189 -15.11 -11.19 10.02
C ALA A 189 -14.74 -11.71 8.60
N TYR A 190 -13.49 -11.54 8.15
CA TYR A 190 -13.08 -11.94 6.81
C TYR A 190 -12.72 -13.44 6.77
N PRO A 191 -13.34 -14.27 5.89
CA PRO A 191 -13.30 -15.74 6.02
C PRO A 191 -11.92 -16.40 6.04
N THR A 192 -10.93 -15.80 5.37
CA THR A 192 -9.57 -16.34 5.23
C THR A 192 -8.56 -15.66 6.14
N CYS A 193 -9.00 -14.76 7.02
CA CYS A 193 -8.14 -14.01 7.92
C CYS A 193 -8.04 -14.66 9.30
N LYS A 194 -6.84 -14.58 9.88
CA LYS A 194 -6.57 -14.90 11.28
C LYS A 194 -5.63 -13.88 11.88
N VAL A 195 -6.07 -13.17 12.92
CA VAL A 195 -5.20 -12.26 13.68
C VAL A 195 -4.26 -13.09 14.55
N LEU A 196 -2.98 -13.21 14.14
CA LEU A 196 -1.95 -13.97 14.85
C LEU A 196 -1.43 -13.21 16.07
N VAL A 197 -1.26 -11.90 15.91
CA VAL A 197 -0.73 -11.00 16.94
C VAL A 197 -1.64 -9.80 17.01
N ARG A 198 -2.13 -9.47 18.20
CA ARG A 198 -3.11 -8.40 18.41
C ARG A 198 -2.55 -7.34 19.36
N ASN A 199 -2.49 -6.10 18.89
CA ASN A 199 -2.19 -4.90 19.70
C ASN A 199 -0.90 -4.96 20.52
N THR A 200 0.19 -5.48 19.96
CA THR A 200 1.49 -5.57 20.68
C THR A 200 2.20 -4.23 20.77
N ALA A 201 1.85 -3.28 19.90
CA ALA A 201 2.61 -2.05 19.67
C ALA A 201 4.06 -2.29 19.20
N GLU A 202 4.49 -3.54 18.96
CA GLU A 202 5.86 -3.84 18.56
C GLU A 202 6.08 -3.52 17.08
N PRO A 203 7.11 -2.72 16.72
CA PRO A 203 7.38 -2.40 15.33
C PRO A 203 7.71 -3.65 14.51
N THR A 204 7.23 -3.68 13.26
CA THR A 204 7.53 -4.76 12.32
C THR A 204 9.03 -4.86 12.13
N GLU A 205 9.60 -5.95 12.66
CA GLU A 205 11.04 -6.20 12.73
C GLU A 205 11.90 -5.06 13.30
N GLY A 206 11.35 -4.30 14.25
CA GLY A 206 12.03 -3.16 14.87
C GLY A 206 12.03 -1.89 14.01
N ILE A 207 11.43 -1.91 12.81
CA ILE A 207 11.36 -0.74 11.92
C ILE A 207 10.11 0.08 12.24
N THR A 208 10.32 1.36 12.55
CA THR A 208 9.26 2.31 12.87
C THR A 208 8.95 3.23 11.69
N THR A 209 7.69 3.64 11.56
CA THR A 209 7.33 4.68 10.58
C THR A 209 7.70 6.07 11.11
N GLY A 210 7.71 7.07 10.22
CA GLY A 210 7.87 8.47 10.63
C GLY A 210 6.75 8.94 11.58
N PHE A 211 5.51 8.52 11.33
CA PHE A 211 4.36 8.80 12.19
C PHE A 211 4.50 8.15 13.56
N GLU A 212 4.91 6.88 13.61
CA GLU A 212 5.10 6.18 14.87
C GLU A 212 6.13 6.85 15.77
N ARG A 213 7.28 7.26 15.20
CA ARG A 213 8.30 8.01 15.97
C ARG A 213 7.74 9.31 16.53
N LYS A 214 6.91 10.02 15.76
CA LYS A 214 6.23 11.24 16.21
C LYS A 214 5.24 10.93 17.34
N TYR A 215 4.37 9.96 17.14
CA TYR A 215 3.28 9.63 18.07
C TYR A 215 3.78 9.03 19.38
N ARG A 216 4.85 8.23 19.35
CA ARG A 216 5.53 7.77 20.58
C ARG A 216 6.11 8.93 21.39
N LYS A 217 6.71 9.93 20.74
CA LYS A 217 7.20 11.15 21.42
C LYS A 217 6.07 11.98 22.01
N GLU A 218 4.90 11.97 21.37
CA GLU A 218 3.68 12.62 21.87
C GLU A 218 2.97 11.81 22.99
N GLY A 219 3.45 10.60 23.32
CA GLY A 219 2.81 9.73 24.33
C GLY A 219 1.48 9.11 23.86
N ARG A 220 1.21 9.10 22.56
CA ARG A 220 -0.01 8.51 21.99
C ARG A 220 0.06 6.98 22.03
N PRO A 221 -1.08 6.30 22.20
CA PRO A 221 -1.12 4.84 22.11
C PRO A 221 -0.75 4.39 20.69
N ILE A 222 -0.09 3.24 20.59
CA ILE A 222 0.22 2.60 19.31
C ILE A 222 -0.39 1.20 19.34
N TYR A 223 -1.17 0.87 18.32
CA TYR A 223 -1.74 -0.45 18.11
C TYR A 223 -1.07 -1.04 16.88
N ARG A 224 -0.53 -2.26 17.00
CA ARG A 224 0.05 -3.02 15.90
C ARG A 224 -0.40 -4.47 15.99
N SER A 225 -0.74 -5.05 14.84
CA SER A 225 -1.25 -6.40 14.73
C SER A 225 -0.69 -7.09 13.48
N ILE A 226 -0.58 -8.42 13.54
CA ILE A 226 -0.17 -9.26 12.41
C ILE A 226 -1.35 -10.15 12.06
N ILE A 227 -1.80 -10.06 10.81
CA ILE A 227 -2.93 -10.80 10.28
C ILE A 227 -2.39 -11.79 9.25
N GLU A 228 -2.74 -13.06 9.38
CA GLU A 228 -2.49 -14.10 8.39
C GLU A 228 -3.71 -14.23 7.47
N PHE A 229 -3.47 -14.26 6.17
CA PHE A 229 -4.41 -14.68 5.16
C PHE A 229 -4.06 -16.11 4.76
N GLU A 230 -5.03 -17.02 4.81
CA GLU A 230 -4.92 -18.40 4.34
C GLU A 230 -5.73 -18.57 3.06
N LYS A 231 -5.03 -18.59 1.93
CA LYS A 231 -5.60 -18.68 0.57
C LYS A 231 -5.34 -20.02 -0.08
#